data_AF-A0A2N6F046-F1
#
_entry.id   AF-A0A2N6F046-F1
#
_cell.length_a   1.000
_cell.length_b   1.000
_cell.length_c   1.000
_cell.angle_alpha   90.00
_cell.angle_beta   90.00
_cell.angle_gamma   90.00
#
_symmetry.space_group_name_H-M   'P 1'
#
loop_
_entity.id
_entity.type
_entity.pdbx_description
1 polymer ?
#
loop_
_entity_poly.entity_id
_entity_poly.type
_entity_poly.pdbx_seq_one_letter_code
_entity_poly.pdbx_strand_id
1 'polypeptide(L)'
;MTTLPFPQPCGLSVWTSEVCRPDFRLHQGFCYSPLEECKDAFRFAVLTDSTTLRQLIYDCAALVSDESFFVLEYYPDKVTFSQNDPPVEPTVFYSPYMATEEILAAIDPYLSRLIHDGFVGFGLANSRLGAELFYSEEKAFTCFTANHIRTMNILSRHGLRYREELLFPADFAHDHLSLVSLDKKQRPQELKEFTNQQLDYITFCGELVDLFDMQPTSSTDDFFLSCKEQDSIETFLSCQPDLNWSGDEEFINLLLDWKDFVNECCQGFNGCLDDYRQGLKIRDIIDRVIDQSDATTREKLLRFIAESDALFRCQLIETTRQMPTESSNDSARNPRFWRWGVARNHGSMLRRDLIRRGWYSYQP
;
A
#
# COMPACT_ATOMS: atom_id res chain seq x y z
N MET A 1 9.79 -39.66 4.05
CA MET A 1 9.42 -38.26 3.83
C MET A 1 8.88 -37.74 5.14
N THR A 2 9.58 -36.79 5.75
CA THR A 2 9.11 -36.11 6.96
C THR A 2 7.88 -35.31 6.55
N THR A 3 6.71 -35.66 7.08
CA THR A 3 5.46 -34.97 6.77
C THR A 3 5.37 -33.71 7.62
N LEU A 4 5.04 -32.58 7.00
CA LEU A 4 4.72 -31.35 7.72
C LEU A 4 3.57 -31.61 8.72
N PRO A 5 3.52 -30.87 9.84
CA PRO A 5 2.58 -31.14 10.93
C PRO A 5 1.10 -30.93 10.54
N PHE A 6 0.83 -30.21 9.46
CA PHE A 6 -0.49 -29.97 8.88
C PHE A 6 -0.34 -29.66 7.38
N PRO A 7 -1.42 -29.76 6.58
CA PRO A 7 -1.39 -29.39 5.16
C PRO A 7 -0.93 -27.95 4.96
N GLN A 8 0.04 -27.76 4.07
CA GLN A 8 0.55 -26.45 3.67
C GLN A 8 0.26 -26.20 2.19
N PRO A 9 0.24 -24.91 1.76
CA PRO A 9 0.26 -24.55 0.36
C PRO A 9 1.41 -25.26 -0.36
N CYS A 10 1.16 -25.72 -1.59
CA CYS A 10 2.13 -26.54 -2.32
C CYS A 10 3.15 -25.72 -3.10
N GLY A 11 2.92 -24.41 -3.25
CA GLY A 11 3.82 -23.48 -3.90
C GLY A 11 4.98 -23.01 -3.03
N LEU A 12 5.03 -23.41 -1.77
CA LEU A 12 6.16 -23.11 -0.88
C LEU A 12 6.76 -24.42 -0.36
N SER A 13 8.00 -24.70 -0.75
CA SER A 13 8.67 -25.97 -0.46
C SER A 13 9.91 -25.74 0.41
N VAL A 14 9.77 -25.95 1.72
CA VAL A 14 10.89 -25.91 2.65
C VAL A 14 11.88 -27.04 2.33
N TRP A 15 13.17 -26.71 2.30
CA TRP A 15 14.22 -27.68 2.01
C TRP A 15 14.22 -28.82 3.01
N THR A 16 14.48 -30.04 2.53
CA THR A 16 14.49 -31.23 3.40
C THR A 16 15.52 -31.14 4.52
N SER A 17 16.64 -30.43 4.30
CA SER A 17 17.65 -30.16 5.31
C SER A 17 17.09 -29.37 6.49
N GLU A 18 16.23 -28.38 6.22
CA GLU A 18 15.60 -27.55 7.25
C GLU A 18 14.54 -28.30 8.03
N VAL A 19 13.70 -29.08 7.33
CA VAL A 19 12.64 -29.90 7.96
C VAL A 19 13.21 -30.92 8.95
N CYS A 20 14.45 -31.36 8.74
CA CYS A 20 15.12 -32.32 9.63
C CYS A 20 15.80 -31.66 10.84
N ARG A 21 15.82 -30.33 10.94
CA ARG A 21 16.45 -29.65 12.07
C ARG A 21 15.61 -29.80 13.35
N PRO A 22 16.24 -29.90 14.54
CA PRO A 22 15.52 -30.05 15.81
C PRO A 22 14.60 -28.87 16.18
N ASP A 23 14.91 -27.68 15.66
CA ASP A 23 14.18 -26.43 15.85
C ASP A 23 13.06 -26.22 14.82
N PHE A 24 12.95 -27.07 13.79
CA PHE A 24 11.84 -27.03 12.85
C PHE A 24 10.54 -27.53 13.52
N ARG A 25 9.80 -26.58 14.11
CA ARG A 25 8.55 -26.85 14.84
C ARG A 25 7.46 -25.85 14.47
N LEU A 26 6.84 -26.08 13.31
CA LEU A 26 5.70 -25.30 12.88
C LEU A 26 4.47 -25.65 13.72
N HIS A 27 3.76 -24.62 14.16
CA HIS A 27 2.52 -24.76 14.89
C HIS A 27 1.49 -23.77 14.36
N GLN A 28 0.26 -24.23 14.13
CA GLN A 28 -0.83 -23.31 13.85
C GLN A 28 -1.04 -22.34 15.03
N GLY A 29 -1.43 -21.12 14.70
CA GLY A 29 -1.66 -20.06 15.67
C GLY A 29 -1.55 -18.68 15.05
N PHE A 30 -1.54 -17.67 15.92
CA PHE A 30 -1.28 -16.30 15.53
C PHE A 30 -0.40 -15.60 16.55
N CYS A 31 0.40 -14.65 16.09
CA CYS A 31 1.00 -13.62 16.94
C CYS A 31 0.48 -12.26 16.48
N TYR A 32 0.60 -11.25 17.34
CA TYR A 32 0.26 -9.88 16.97
C TYR A 32 1.11 -8.88 17.72
N SER A 33 1.29 -7.71 17.12
CA SER A 33 2.03 -6.59 17.70
C SER A 33 1.35 -5.27 17.33
N PRO A 34 1.47 -4.22 18.15
CA PRO A 34 1.11 -2.88 17.73
C PRO A 34 1.91 -2.49 16.48
N LEU A 35 1.28 -1.82 15.53
CA LEU A 35 1.98 -1.28 14.37
C LEU A 35 2.96 -0.18 14.84
N GLU A 36 4.17 -0.16 14.29
CA GLU A 36 5.12 0.90 14.60
C GLU A 36 4.47 2.27 14.33
N GLU A 37 4.63 3.19 15.28
CA GLU A 37 4.07 4.55 15.22
C GLU A 37 2.53 4.69 15.24
N CYS A 38 1.78 3.59 15.26
CA CYS A 38 0.31 3.59 15.36
C CYS A 38 -0.15 2.81 16.61
N LYS A 39 -0.30 3.50 17.74
CA LYS A 39 -0.72 2.88 19.02
C LYS A 39 -2.10 2.21 18.97
N ASP A 40 -2.95 2.64 18.05
CA ASP A 40 -4.33 2.19 17.90
C ASP A 40 -4.51 1.18 16.74
N ALA A 41 -3.41 0.70 16.12
CA ALA A 41 -3.43 -0.31 15.06
C ALA A 41 -2.54 -1.51 15.43
N PHE A 42 -2.93 -2.69 14.96
CA PHE A 42 -2.26 -3.95 15.26
C PHE A 42 -1.99 -4.73 13.97
N ARG A 43 -0.81 -5.33 13.88
CA ARG A 43 -0.45 -6.31 12.86
C ARG A 43 -0.57 -7.70 13.46
N PHE A 44 -1.41 -8.53 12.86
CA PHE A 44 -1.51 -9.96 13.12
C PHE A 44 -0.73 -10.72 12.07
N ALA A 45 -0.01 -11.76 12.48
CA ALA A 45 0.55 -12.75 11.59
C ALA A 45 0.01 -14.13 12.00
N VAL A 46 -0.50 -14.87 11.02
CA VAL A 46 -1.29 -16.08 11.24
C VAL A 46 -0.73 -17.22 10.40
N LEU A 47 -0.50 -18.36 11.05
CA LEU A 47 -0.18 -19.61 10.39
C LEU A 47 -1.33 -20.60 10.63
N THR A 48 -1.93 -21.06 9.55
CA THR A 48 -3.02 -22.03 9.57
C THR A 48 -2.78 -23.12 8.53
N ASP A 49 -3.60 -24.17 8.57
CA ASP A 49 -3.61 -25.16 7.50
C ASP A 49 -4.28 -24.61 6.21
N SER A 50 -3.85 -25.12 5.06
CA SER A 50 -4.37 -24.67 3.76
C SER A 50 -5.84 -25.03 3.53
N THR A 51 -6.41 -25.98 4.29
CA THR A 51 -7.80 -26.42 4.13
C THR A 51 -8.80 -25.50 4.83
N THR A 52 -8.38 -24.79 5.89
CA THR A 52 -9.18 -23.82 6.63
C THR A 52 -8.98 -22.39 6.15
N LEU A 53 -7.87 -22.11 5.45
CA LEU A 53 -7.50 -20.77 5.02
C LEU A 53 -8.59 -20.06 4.19
N ARG A 54 -9.29 -20.79 3.31
CA ARG A 54 -10.42 -20.24 2.55
C ARG A 54 -11.46 -19.62 3.49
N GLN A 55 -11.98 -20.38 4.45
CA GLN A 55 -13.00 -19.87 5.37
C GLN A 55 -12.44 -18.74 6.25
N LEU A 56 -11.17 -18.83 6.64
CA LEU A 56 -10.52 -17.77 7.39
C LEU A 56 -10.48 -16.44 6.61
N ILE A 57 -10.17 -16.48 5.31
CA ILE A 57 -10.19 -15.30 4.44
C ILE A 57 -11.59 -14.67 4.42
N TYR A 58 -12.64 -15.46 4.18
CA TYR A 58 -14.02 -14.96 4.18
C TYR A 58 -14.42 -14.33 5.52
N ASP A 59 -14.12 -15.00 6.63
CA ASP A 59 -14.51 -14.50 7.96
C ASP A 59 -13.74 -13.23 8.33
N CYS A 60 -12.45 -13.17 7.99
CA CYS A 60 -11.63 -11.99 8.25
C CYS A 60 -11.90 -10.84 7.26
N ALA A 61 -12.43 -11.09 6.06
CA ALA A 61 -12.82 -10.03 5.14
C ALA A 61 -13.86 -9.07 5.77
N ALA A 62 -14.73 -9.59 6.64
CA ALA A 62 -15.69 -8.80 7.42
C ALA A 62 -15.03 -7.87 8.47
N LEU A 63 -13.70 -7.94 8.64
CA LEU A 63 -12.91 -7.01 9.45
C LEU A 63 -12.39 -5.81 8.64
N VAL A 64 -12.30 -5.95 7.31
CA VAL A 64 -11.80 -4.90 6.43
C VAL A 64 -12.87 -3.81 6.34
N SER A 65 -13.98 -4.09 5.66
CA SER A 65 -15.08 -3.14 5.42
C SER A 65 -16.15 -3.75 4.51
N ASP A 66 -17.27 -3.04 4.37
CA ASP A 66 -18.28 -3.35 3.35
C ASP A 66 -17.77 -3.07 1.92
N GLU A 67 -16.90 -2.07 1.76
CA GLU A 67 -16.21 -1.75 0.50
C GLU A 67 -14.69 -1.80 0.65
N SER A 68 -14.00 -2.53 -0.22
CA SER A 68 -12.54 -2.66 -0.22
C SER A 68 -12.01 -2.59 -1.65
N PHE A 69 -10.69 -2.48 -1.79
CA PHE A 69 -10.02 -2.81 -3.05
C PHE A 69 -9.29 -4.15 -2.91
N PHE A 70 -9.20 -4.87 -4.02
CA PHE A 70 -8.45 -6.10 -4.14
C PHE A 70 -6.98 -5.79 -4.39
N VAL A 71 -6.12 -6.47 -3.66
CA VAL A 71 -4.67 -6.41 -3.84
C VAL A 71 -4.22 -7.71 -4.49
N LEU A 72 -3.43 -7.62 -5.54
CA LEU A 72 -2.80 -8.76 -6.21
C LEU A 72 -1.32 -8.48 -6.42
N GLU A 73 -0.47 -9.39 -5.95
CA GLU A 73 0.98 -9.31 -6.04
C GLU A 73 1.49 -10.51 -6.83
N TYR A 74 2.14 -10.29 -7.97
CA TYR A 74 2.75 -11.35 -8.77
C TYR A 74 3.80 -10.82 -9.74
N TYR A 75 4.52 -11.71 -10.41
CA TYR A 75 5.50 -11.37 -11.43
C TYR A 75 4.84 -11.38 -12.83
N PRO A 76 4.51 -10.23 -13.43
CA PRO A 76 3.82 -10.20 -14.73
C PRO A 76 4.71 -10.70 -15.87
N ASP A 77 6.02 -10.54 -15.71
CA ASP A 77 7.03 -11.04 -16.64
C ASP A 77 7.64 -12.34 -16.14
N LYS A 78 8.00 -13.22 -17.08
CA LYS A 78 8.72 -14.45 -16.74
C LYS A 78 10.05 -14.11 -16.08
N VAL A 79 10.18 -14.45 -14.82
CA VAL A 79 11.42 -14.27 -14.07
C VAL A 79 12.50 -15.18 -14.65
N THR A 80 13.43 -14.61 -15.40
CA THR A 80 14.68 -15.27 -15.81
C THR A 80 15.80 -14.80 -14.91
N PHE A 81 16.17 -15.62 -13.93
CA PHE A 81 17.32 -15.35 -13.07
C PHE A 81 18.61 -15.55 -13.87
N SER A 82 19.33 -14.48 -14.19
CA SER A 82 20.76 -14.56 -14.50
C SER A 82 21.56 -14.38 -13.21
N GLN A 83 22.73 -15.00 -13.09
CA GLN A 83 23.51 -15.06 -11.83
C GLN A 83 23.96 -13.69 -11.27
N ASN A 84 23.75 -12.59 -12.00
CA ASN A 84 24.18 -11.24 -11.63
C ASN A 84 23.05 -10.19 -11.64
N ASP A 85 21.80 -10.57 -11.94
CA ASP A 85 20.70 -9.59 -11.92
C ASP A 85 20.25 -9.34 -10.47
N PRO A 86 19.85 -8.10 -10.12
CA PRO A 86 19.20 -7.84 -8.85
C PRO A 86 17.95 -8.71 -8.71
N PRO A 87 17.53 -9.06 -7.48
CA PRO A 87 16.27 -9.74 -7.26
C PRO A 87 15.15 -8.96 -7.95
N VAL A 88 14.36 -9.64 -8.78
CA VAL A 88 13.15 -9.06 -9.35
C VAL A 88 12.13 -9.02 -8.21
N GLU A 89 11.52 -7.87 -7.98
CA GLU A 89 10.42 -7.72 -7.03
C GLU A 89 9.09 -7.98 -7.75
N PRO A 90 8.09 -8.57 -7.08
CA PRO A 90 6.77 -8.74 -7.66
C PRO A 90 6.13 -7.37 -7.91
N THR A 91 5.26 -7.30 -8.92
CA THR A 91 4.43 -6.12 -9.15
C THR A 91 3.16 -6.23 -8.33
N VAL A 92 2.82 -5.17 -7.61
CA VAL A 92 1.56 -5.05 -6.87
C VAL A 92 0.54 -4.31 -7.74
N PHE A 93 -0.67 -4.85 -7.79
CA PHE A 93 -1.81 -4.30 -8.50
C PHE A 93 -2.94 -4.03 -7.51
N TYR A 94 -3.60 -2.88 -7.68
CA TYR A 94 -4.82 -2.54 -6.92
C TYR A 94 -6.01 -2.43 -7.86
N SER A 95 -7.13 -3.01 -7.47
CA SER A 95 -8.42 -2.72 -8.10
C SER A 95 -8.96 -1.36 -7.63
N PRO A 96 -9.97 -0.80 -8.30
CA PRO A 96 -10.84 0.21 -7.70
C PRO A 96 -11.53 -0.33 -6.44
N TYR A 97 -12.04 0.59 -5.61
CA TYR A 97 -12.94 0.24 -4.51
C TYR A 97 -14.25 -0.34 -5.06
N MET A 98 -14.71 -1.41 -4.42
CA MET A 98 -15.98 -2.06 -4.70
C MET A 98 -16.47 -2.84 -3.47
N ALA A 99 -17.68 -3.41 -3.54
CA ALA A 99 -18.20 -4.19 -2.43
C ALA A 99 -17.31 -5.41 -2.15
N THR A 100 -16.93 -5.59 -0.88
CA THR A 100 -16.05 -6.69 -0.45
C THR A 100 -16.65 -8.05 -0.81
N GLU A 101 -17.97 -8.21 -0.72
CA GLU A 101 -18.67 -9.43 -1.11
C GLU A 101 -18.56 -9.73 -2.62
N GLU A 102 -18.57 -8.68 -3.46
CA GLU A 102 -18.41 -8.83 -4.91
C GLU A 102 -16.98 -9.29 -5.27
N ILE A 103 -15.95 -8.73 -4.63
CA ILE A 103 -14.56 -9.19 -4.80
C ILE A 103 -14.46 -10.66 -4.41
N LEU A 104 -14.93 -11.01 -3.21
CA LEU A 104 -14.87 -12.37 -2.70
C LEU A 104 -15.60 -13.38 -3.60
N ALA A 105 -16.75 -12.99 -4.17
CA ALA A 105 -17.49 -13.83 -5.10
C ALA A 105 -16.73 -14.00 -6.43
N ALA A 106 -16.10 -12.93 -6.93
CA ALA A 106 -15.34 -12.94 -8.18
C ALA A 106 -14.02 -13.73 -8.08
N ILE A 107 -13.32 -13.68 -6.94
CA ILE A 107 -12.07 -14.44 -6.73
C ILE A 107 -12.31 -15.90 -6.34
N ASP A 108 -13.51 -16.27 -5.89
CA ASP A 108 -13.83 -17.64 -5.42
C ASP A 108 -13.36 -18.76 -6.38
N PRO A 109 -13.54 -18.64 -7.72
CA PRO A 109 -13.06 -19.64 -8.69
C PRO A 109 -11.54 -19.69 -8.85
N TYR A 110 -10.83 -18.65 -8.41
CA TYR A 110 -9.37 -18.50 -8.46
C TYR A 110 -8.71 -18.82 -7.13
N LEU A 111 -9.47 -18.80 -6.02
CA LEU A 111 -8.94 -18.80 -4.66
C LEU A 111 -8.02 -19.98 -4.35
N SER A 112 -8.30 -21.18 -4.86
CA SER A 112 -7.40 -22.33 -4.67
C SER A 112 -6.06 -22.10 -5.39
N ARG A 113 -6.05 -21.53 -6.60
CA ARG A 113 -4.80 -21.19 -7.31
C ARG A 113 -4.03 -20.10 -6.57
N LEU A 114 -4.73 -19.04 -6.12
CA LEU A 114 -4.15 -17.94 -5.34
C LEU A 114 -3.50 -18.42 -4.03
N ILE A 115 -4.15 -19.32 -3.29
CA ILE A 115 -3.61 -19.86 -2.04
C ILE A 115 -2.36 -20.71 -2.29
N HIS A 116 -2.36 -21.50 -3.35
CA HIS A 116 -1.39 -22.56 -3.55
C HIS A 116 -0.19 -22.20 -4.43
N ASP A 117 -0.26 -21.19 -5.31
CA ASP A 117 0.87 -20.83 -6.17
C ASP A 117 1.95 -20.07 -5.41
N GLY A 118 3.23 -20.42 -5.60
CA GLY A 118 4.36 -19.84 -4.87
C GLY A 118 4.69 -18.40 -5.25
N PHE A 119 4.20 -17.89 -6.38
CA PHE A 119 4.58 -16.57 -6.92
C PHE A 119 3.46 -15.53 -6.83
N VAL A 120 2.47 -15.80 -5.98
CA VAL A 120 1.28 -14.97 -5.87
C VAL A 120 1.02 -14.61 -4.41
N GLY A 121 0.88 -13.31 -4.17
CA GLY A 121 0.26 -12.73 -2.99
C GLY A 121 -1.08 -12.09 -3.36
N PHE A 122 -2.03 -12.06 -2.43
CA PHE A 122 -3.31 -11.39 -2.65
C PHE A 122 -3.97 -10.96 -1.34
N GLY A 123 -4.89 -10.00 -1.43
CA GLY A 123 -5.53 -9.48 -0.24
C GLY A 123 -6.68 -8.52 -0.51
N LEU A 124 -7.22 -7.98 0.57
CA LEU A 124 -8.25 -6.97 0.60
C LEU A 124 -7.76 -5.84 1.50
N ALA A 125 -7.90 -4.60 1.05
CA ALA A 125 -7.52 -3.46 1.84
C ALA A 125 -8.57 -2.35 1.74
N ASN A 126 -8.59 -1.53 2.78
CA ASN A 126 -9.33 -0.28 2.83
C ASN A 126 -8.44 0.76 3.51
N SER A 127 -7.92 1.69 2.71
CA SER A 127 -7.01 2.73 3.16
C SER A 127 -7.68 3.60 4.21
N ARG A 128 -8.96 3.96 4.01
CA ARG A 128 -9.72 4.83 4.91
C ARG A 128 -9.82 4.31 6.34
N LEU A 129 -10.01 3.01 6.51
CA LEU A 129 -10.10 2.35 7.82
C LEU A 129 -8.73 1.87 8.33
N GLY A 130 -7.68 1.98 7.52
CA GLY A 130 -6.37 1.42 7.81
C GLY A 130 -6.46 -0.09 8.10
N ALA A 131 -7.29 -0.78 7.32
CA ALA A 131 -7.55 -2.20 7.48
C ALA A 131 -7.06 -2.95 6.25
N GLU A 132 -6.31 -4.03 6.47
CA GLU A 132 -5.79 -4.86 5.40
C GLU A 132 -5.79 -6.33 5.83
N LEU A 133 -6.08 -7.19 4.88
CA LEU A 133 -5.93 -8.63 4.95
C LEU A 133 -5.10 -9.05 3.76
N PHE A 134 -3.95 -9.66 4.00
CA PHE A 134 -3.04 -10.03 2.93
C PHE A 134 -2.50 -11.45 3.15
N TYR A 135 -2.37 -12.19 2.07
CA TYR A 135 -1.77 -13.50 2.04
C TYR A 135 -0.63 -13.48 1.03
N SER A 136 0.60 -13.45 1.52
CA SER A 136 1.77 -13.17 0.69
C SER A 136 2.27 -14.38 -0.11
N GLU A 137 3.23 -14.14 -1.01
CA GLU A 137 3.96 -15.22 -1.70
C GLU A 137 4.68 -16.16 -0.70
N GLU A 138 5.09 -15.64 0.45
CA GLU A 138 5.67 -16.37 1.60
C GLU A 138 4.65 -17.21 2.39
N LYS A 139 3.39 -17.23 1.94
CA LYS A 139 2.29 -18.01 2.55
C LYS A 139 2.03 -17.67 4.01
N ALA A 140 2.32 -16.42 4.37
CA ALA A 140 1.93 -15.83 5.64
C ALA A 140 0.62 -15.07 5.45
N PHE A 141 -0.37 -15.35 6.30
CA PHE A 141 -1.58 -14.55 6.36
C PHE A 141 -1.38 -13.42 7.38
N THR A 142 -1.46 -12.18 6.91
CA THR A 142 -1.36 -10.99 7.75
C THR A 142 -2.67 -10.22 7.77
N CYS A 143 -2.94 -9.59 8.91
CA CYS A 143 -4.09 -8.71 9.04
C CYS A 143 -3.69 -7.45 9.82
N PHE A 144 -3.96 -6.29 9.23
CA PHE A 144 -3.84 -4.98 9.86
C PHE A 144 -5.22 -4.49 10.27
N THR A 145 -5.35 -4.07 11.53
CA THR A 145 -6.66 -3.71 12.09
C THR A 145 -6.55 -2.82 13.32
N ALA A 146 -7.52 -1.93 13.50
CA ALA A 146 -7.71 -1.20 14.75
C ALA A 146 -8.45 -2.04 15.82
N ASN A 147 -9.11 -3.14 15.45
CA ASN A 147 -9.96 -3.93 16.34
C ASN A 147 -9.38 -5.32 16.66
N HIS A 148 -8.26 -5.33 17.39
CA HIS A 148 -7.57 -6.56 17.78
C HIS A 148 -8.47 -7.56 18.53
N ILE A 149 -9.44 -7.11 19.34
CA ILE A 149 -10.36 -7.99 20.07
C ILE A 149 -11.24 -8.79 19.11
N ARG A 150 -11.81 -8.13 18.10
CA ARG A 150 -12.66 -8.80 17.11
C ARG A 150 -11.84 -9.78 16.27
N THR A 151 -10.63 -9.40 15.87
CA THR A 151 -9.70 -10.27 15.13
C THR A 151 -9.33 -11.51 15.95
N MET A 152 -8.93 -11.34 17.21
CA MET A 152 -8.68 -12.48 18.11
C MET A 152 -9.89 -13.39 18.28
N ASN A 153 -11.11 -12.82 18.32
CA ASN A 153 -12.34 -13.61 18.41
C ASN A 153 -12.51 -14.50 17.17
N ILE A 154 -12.34 -13.95 15.96
CA ILE A 154 -12.43 -14.72 14.72
C ILE A 154 -11.37 -15.82 14.67
N LEU A 155 -10.10 -15.48 14.94
CA LEU A 155 -9.00 -16.45 14.95
C LEU A 155 -9.24 -17.58 15.95
N SER A 156 -9.79 -17.27 17.13
CA SER A 156 -10.13 -18.28 18.14
C SER A 156 -11.24 -19.25 17.69
N ARG A 157 -12.20 -18.79 16.86
CA ARG A 157 -13.26 -19.64 16.29
C ARG A 157 -12.70 -20.63 15.26
N HIS A 158 -11.61 -20.26 14.59
CA HIS A 158 -10.82 -21.15 13.73
C HIS A 158 -9.88 -22.08 14.50
N GLY A 159 -9.92 -22.07 15.85
CA GLY A 159 -9.06 -22.91 16.68
C GLY A 159 -7.62 -22.43 16.79
N LEU A 160 -7.31 -21.25 16.25
CA LEU A 160 -5.98 -20.66 16.29
C LEU A 160 -5.74 -20.00 17.65
N ARG A 161 -4.64 -20.38 18.28
CA ARG A 161 -4.24 -19.86 19.60
C ARG A 161 -3.15 -18.82 19.45
N TYR A 162 -3.18 -17.83 20.35
CA TYR A 162 -2.09 -16.87 20.48
C TYR A 162 -0.78 -17.60 20.81
N ARG A 163 0.30 -17.17 20.16
CA ARG A 163 1.68 -17.59 20.41
C ARG A 163 2.56 -16.35 20.46
N GLU A 164 3.46 -16.30 21.43
CA GLU A 164 4.46 -15.25 21.54
C GLU A 164 5.46 -15.33 20.39
N GLU A 165 5.92 -16.55 20.09
CA GLU A 165 6.76 -16.86 18.94
C GLU A 165 6.00 -17.81 17.99
N LEU A 166 5.90 -17.39 16.74
CA LEU A 166 5.28 -18.15 15.66
C LEU A 166 6.29 -18.28 14.52
N LEU A 167 6.64 -19.50 14.17
CA LEU A 167 7.52 -19.81 13.05
C LEU A 167 6.69 -20.05 11.80
N PHE A 168 7.11 -19.45 10.69
CA PHE A 168 6.55 -19.62 9.36
C PHE A 168 7.47 -20.52 8.53
N PRO A 169 6.94 -21.20 7.50
CA PRO A 169 7.79 -21.92 6.54
C PRO A 169 8.86 -21.02 5.91
N ALA A 170 8.53 -19.74 5.68
CA ALA A 170 9.41 -18.70 5.15
C ALA A 170 10.63 -18.39 6.03
N ASP A 171 10.59 -18.71 7.33
CA ASP A 171 11.72 -18.50 8.24
C ASP A 171 12.88 -19.50 8.01
N PHE A 172 12.67 -20.48 7.12
CA PHE A 172 13.63 -21.52 6.77
C PHE A 172 13.99 -21.43 5.29
N ALA A 173 15.14 -21.98 4.88
CA ALA A 173 15.47 -22.07 3.46
C ALA A 173 14.41 -22.90 2.69
N HIS A 174 13.88 -22.32 1.62
CA HIS A 174 12.75 -22.85 0.88
C HIS A 174 12.79 -22.42 -0.59
N ASP A 175 11.97 -23.09 -1.40
CA ASP A 175 11.76 -22.75 -2.82
C ASP A 175 10.31 -22.30 -3.05
N HIS A 176 10.14 -21.29 -3.91
CA HIS A 176 8.84 -20.91 -4.48
C HIS A 176 8.59 -21.73 -5.74
N LEU A 177 7.43 -22.37 -5.82
CA LEU A 177 7.04 -23.27 -6.90
C LEU A 177 5.74 -22.78 -7.53
N SER A 178 5.75 -22.57 -8.84
CA SER A 178 4.52 -22.32 -9.58
C SER A 178 3.74 -23.62 -9.70
N LEU A 179 2.41 -23.54 -9.71
CA LEU A 179 1.53 -24.70 -9.85
C LEU A 179 1.79 -25.51 -11.13
N VAL A 180 2.29 -24.87 -12.19
CA VAL A 180 2.66 -25.54 -13.45
C VAL A 180 3.87 -26.47 -13.29
N SER A 181 4.75 -26.18 -12.32
CA SER A 181 5.97 -26.95 -12.05
C SER A 181 5.71 -28.21 -11.20
N LEU A 182 4.56 -28.28 -10.55
CA LEU A 182 4.20 -29.39 -9.67
C LEU A 182 3.63 -30.57 -10.46
N ASP A 183 4.01 -31.78 -10.09
CA ASP A 183 3.39 -33.00 -10.62
C ASP A 183 1.92 -33.08 -10.20
N LYS A 184 1.05 -33.66 -11.05
CA LYS A 184 -0.39 -33.85 -10.75
C LYS A 184 -0.64 -34.62 -9.44
N LYS A 185 0.32 -35.42 -8.95
CA LYS A 185 0.25 -36.13 -7.66
C LYS A 185 0.52 -35.24 -6.44
N GLN A 186 1.30 -34.17 -6.62
CA GLN A 186 1.66 -33.21 -5.57
C GLN A 186 0.61 -32.11 -5.41
N ARG A 187 -0.25 -31.92 -6.42
CA ARG A 187 -1.32 -30.91 -6.41
C ARG A 187 -2.47 -31.31 -5.48
N PRO A 188 -3.09 -30.33 -4.78
CA PRO A 188 -4.39 -30.48 -4.13
C PRO A 188 -5.45 -31.06 -5.07
N GLN A 189 -6.45 -31.74 -4.52
CA GLN A 189 -7.41 -32.52 -5.31
C GLN A 189 -8.20 -31.65 -6.29
N GLU A 190 -8.58 -30.45 -5.86
CA GLU A 190 -9.28 -29.43 -6.61
C GLU A 190 -8.44 -28.85 -7.76
N LEU A 191 -7.10 -28.89 -7.67
CA LEU A 191 -6.19 -28.36 -8.70
C LEU A 191 -5.79 -29.40 -9.75
N LYS A 192 -6.15 -30.67 -9.58
CA LYS A 192 -5.71 -31.77 -10.46
C LYS A 192 -6.31 -31.73 -11.86
N GLU A 193 -7.50 -31.15 -12.01
CA GLU A 193 -8.23 -31.13 -13.27
C GLU A 193 -7.95 -29.87 -14.09
N PHE A 194 -7.19 -28.92 -13.54
CA PHE A 194 -6.75 -27.75 -14.27
C PHE A 194 -5.64 -28.09 -15.27
N THR A 195 -5.73 -27.48 -16.45
CA THR A 195 -4.66 -27.51 -17.45
C THR A 195 -3.46 -26.67 -17.00
N ASN A 196 -2.29 -26.90 -17.59
CA ASN A 196 -1.11 -26.08 -17.28
C ASN A 196 -1.33 -24.59 -17.57
N GLN A 197 -2.10 -24.25 -18.62
CA GLN A 197 -2.44 -22.87 -18.91
C GLN A 197 -3.29 -22.23 -17.79
N GLN A 198 -4.28 -22.96 -17.26
CA GLN A 198 -5.10 -22.44 -16.16
C GLN A 198 -4.37 -22.41 -14.81
N LEU A 199 -3.28 -23.17 -14.67
CA LEU A 199 -2.40 -23.15 -13.49
C LEU A 199 -1.27 -22.14 -13.62
N ASP A 200 -1.07 -21.54 -14.79
CA ASP A 200 -0.05 -20.53 -15.01
C ASP A 200 -0.48 -19.23 -14.34
N TYR A 201 0.27 -18.83 -13.31
CA TYR A 201 -0.05 -17.63 -12.53
C TYR A 201 -0.04 -16.37 -13.38
N ILE A 202 0.80 -16.27 -14.40
CA ILE A 202 0.78 -15.13 -15.33
C ILE A 202 -0.58 -15.05 -16.03
N THR A 203 -1.14 -16.20 -16.41
CA THR A 203 -2.44 -16.26 -17.10
C THR A 203 -3.58 -15.90 -16.15
N PHE A 204 -3.74 -16.62 -15.03
CA PHE A 204 -4.91 -16.38 -14.18
C PHE A 204 -4.81 -15.07 -13.38
N CYS A 205 -3.60 -14.56 -13.09
CA CYS A 205 -3.44 -13.23 -12.50
C CYS A 205 -3.72 -12.14 -13.54
N GLY A 206 -3.29 -12.31 -14.80
CA GLY A 206 -3.67 -11.40 -15.89
C GLY A 206 -5.19 -11.34 -16.10
N GLU A 207 -5.87 -12.48 -16.04
CA GLU A 207 -7.34 -12.53 -16.06
C GLU A 207 -7.98 -11.75 -14.89
N LEU A 208 -7.39 -11.81 -13.68
CA LEU A 208 -7.85 -11.05 -12.52
C LEU A 208 -7.58 -9.54 -12.68
N VAL A 209 -6.41 -9.16 -13.22
CA VAL A 209 -6.08 -7.77 -13.53
C VAL A 209 -7.12 -7.18 -14.50
N ASP A 210 -7.44 -7.91 -15.57
CA ASP A 210 -8.45 -7.50 -16.55
C ASP A 210 -9.86 -7.48 -15.94
N LEU A 211 -10.21 -8.47 -15.11
CA LEU A 211 -11.53 -8.60 -14.49
C LEU A 211 -11.84 -7.43 -13.54
N PHE A 212 -10.83 -6.97 -12.80
CA PHE A 212 -10.96 -5.93 -11.78
C PHE A 212 -10.46 -4.56 -12.24
N ASP A 213 -10.07 -4.39 -13.52
CA ASP A 213 -9.48 -3.16 -14.06
C ASP A 213 -8.30 -2.65 -13.21
N MET A 214 -7.42 -3.58 -12.79
CA MET A 214 -6.39 -3.28 -11.80
C MET A 214 -5.25 -2.47 -12.40
N GLN A 215 -4.70 -1.56 -11.60
CA GLN A 215 -3.56 -0.73 -12.00
C GLN A 215 -2.31 -1.13 -11.21
N PRO A 216 -1.13 -1.22 -11.86
CA PRO A 216 0.12 -1.47 -11.17
C PRO A 216 0.51 -0.27 -10.32
N THR A 217 1.02 -0.51 -9.12
CA THR A 217 1.44 0.54 -8.19
C THR A 217 2.95 0.73 -8.27
N SER A 218 3.39 1.98 -8.41
CA SER A 218 4.81 2.33 -8.56
C SER A 218 5.50 2.76 -7.27
N SER A 219 4.79 2.85 -6.14
CA SER A 219 5.32 3.38 -4.89
C SER A 219 5.47 2.32 -3.81
N THR A 220 6.72 2.13 -3.39
CA THR A 220 7.16 1.42 -2.19
C THR A 220 7.15 2.28 -0.92
N ASP A 221 6.47 3.44 -0.94
CA ASP A 221 6.39 4.29 0.24
C ASP A 221 5.31 3.74 1.17
N ASP A 222 5.72 2.88 2.12
CA ASP A 222 4.93 2.35 3.24
C ASP A 222 4.43 3.47 4.16
N PHE A 223 3.52 4.32 3.67
CA PHE A 223 2.90 5.38 4.43
C PHE A 223 1.49 4.99 4.85
N PHE A 224 1.30 4.91 6.16
CA PHE A 224 0.05 4.49 6.76
C PHE A 224 -0.44 5.51 7.79
N LEU A 225 -1.71 5.86 7.69
CA LEU A 225 -2.45 6.60 8.72
C LEU A 225 -3.51 5.66 9.30
N SER A 226 -3.57 5.56 10.63
CA SER A 226 -4.66 4.84 11.29
C SER A 226 -6.01 5.52 11.06
N CYS A 227 -7.12 4.77 11.14
CA CYS A 227 -8.48 5.32 11.01
C CYS A 227 -8.70 6.57 11.87
N LYS A 228 -8.21 6.57 13.11
CA LYS A 228 -8.34 7.69 14.04
C LYS A 228 -7.57 8.93 13.60
N GLU A 229 -6.36 8.75 13.05
CA GLU A 229 -5.59 9.85 12.49
C GLU A 229 -6.33 10.44 11.29
N GLN A 230 -6.87 9.59 10.41
CA GLN A 230 -7.65 10.02 9.25
C GLN A 230 -8.95 10.75 9.67
N ASP A 231 -9.69 10.23 10.64
CA ASP A 231 -10.90 10.86 11.18
C ASP A 231 -10.62 12.25 11.77
N SER A 232 -9.49 12.38 12.48
CA SER A 232 -9.06 13.66 13.05
C SER A 232 -8.71 14.68 11.96
N ILE A 233 -8.04 14.24 10.89
CA ILE A 233 -7.68 15.09 9.75
C ILE A 233 -8.95 15.52 8.99
N GLU A 234 -9.86 14.59 8.69
CA GLU A 234 -11.12 14.89 8.00
C GLU A 234 -11.99 15.84 8.82
N THR A 235 -12.09 15.63 10.13
CA THR A 235 -12.86 16.52 11.03
C THR A 235 -12.29 17.94 10.97
N PHE A 236 -10.97 18.08 10.97
CA PHE A 236 -10.32 19.37 10.85
C PHE A 236 -10.59 20.03 9.49
N LEU A 237 -10.35 19.32 8.38
CA LEU A 237 -10.53 19.84 7.03
C LEU A 237 -11.99 20.23 6.76
N SER A 238 -12.96 19.44 7.25
CA SER A 238 -14.39 19.74 7.18
C SER A 238 -14.77 21.06 7.89
N CYS A 239 -13.95 21.51 8.84
CA CYS A 239 -14.13 22.79 9.53
C CYS A 239 -13.40 23.97 8.85
N GLN A 240 -12.74 23.76 7.71
CA GLN A 240 -11.95 24.75 6.98
C GLN A 240 -12.50 24.98 5.56
N PRO A 241 -13.65 25.66 5.42
CA PRO A 241 -14.30 25.86 4.12
C PRO A 241 -13.46 26.68 3.13
N ASP A 242 -12.47 27.45 3.63
CA ASP A 242 -11.55 28.23 2.80
C ASP A 242 -10.52 27.38 2.04
N LEU A 243 -10.36 26.10 2.42
CA LEU A 243 -9.42 25.19 1.75
C LEU A 243 -10.01 24.58 0.47
N ASN A 244 -11.34 24.61 0.28
CA ASN A 244 -12.05 23.92 -0.81
C ASN A 244 -11.63 22.45 -0.97
N TRP A 245 -11.40 21.75 0.15
CA TRP A 245 -11.17 20.31 0.14
C TRP A 245 -12.53 19.60 0.13
N SER A 246 -12.71 18.64 -0.78
CA SER A 246 -13.91 17.79 -0.82
C SER A 246 -13.71 16.60 0.11
N GLY A 247 -14.70 16.30 0.96
CA GLY A 247 -14.67 15.14 1.86
C GLY A 247 -14.52 13.78 1.18
N ASP A 248 -14.68 13.72 -0.14
CA ASP A 248 -14.53 12.51 -0.95
C ASP A 248 -13.07 12.20 -1.33
N GLU A 249 -12.12 13.12 -1.09
CA GLU A 249 -10.71 12.97 -1.46
C GLU A 249 -9.87 12.55 -0.25
N GLU A 250 -9.32 11.33 -0.24
CA GLU A 250 -8.46 10.88 0.87
C GLU A 250 -7.24 11.81 1.05
N PHE A 251 -6.91 12.19 2.29
CA PHE A 251 -5.81 13.12 2.57
C PHE A 251 -4.45 12.62 2.05
N ILE A 252 -4.25 11.30 1.96
CA ILE A 252 -3.04 10.72 1.39
C ILE A 252 -2.83 11.13 -0.07
N ASN A 253 -3.91 11.33 -0.84
CA ASN A 253 -3.83 11.79 -2.23
C ASN A 253 -3.20 13.17 -2.32
N LEU A 254 -3.49 14.08 -1.38
CA LEU A 254 -2.82 15.39 -1.34
C LEU A 254 -1.31 15.26 -1.11
N LEU A 255 -0.88 14.30 -0.28
CA LEU A 255 0.54 14.06 -0.04
C LEU A 255 1.23 13.52 -1.30
N LEU A 256 0.56 12.64 -2.05
CA LEU A 256 1.02 12.12 -3.34
C LEU A 256 1.03 13.20 -4.43
N ASP A 257 -0.03 14.00 -4.53
CA ASP A 257 -0.12 15.11 -5.48
C ASP A 257 0.99 16.15 -5.23
N TRP A 258 1.38 16.37 -3.97
CA TRP A 258 2.53 17.20 -3.66
C TRP A 258 3.82 16.61 -4.24
N LYS A 259 4.04 15.30 -4.07
CA LYS A 259 5.19 14.59 -4.65
C LYS A 259 5.19 14.69 -6.18
N ASP A 260 4.05 14.49 -6.81
CA ASP A 260 3.89 14.56 -8.26
C ASP A 260 4.12 15.96 -8.81
N PHE A 261 3.57 16.98 -8.16
CA PHE A 261 3.84 18.38 -8.51
C PHE A 261 5.33 18.74 -8.42
N VAL A 262 6.02 18.26 -7.37
CA VAL A 262 7.47 18.46 -7.21
C VAL A 262 8.26 17.72 -8.29
N ASN A 263 7.86 16.51 -8.65
CA ASN A 263 8.46 15.74 -9.74
C ASN A 263 8.29 16.45 -11.08
N GLU A 264 7.10 16.99 -11.37
CA GLU A 264 6.85 17.80 -12.56
C GLU A 264 7.76 19.04 -12.58
N CYS A 265 7.91 19.72 -11.45
CA CYS A 265 8.83 20.86 -11.31
C CYS A 265 10.30 20.48 -11.55
N CYS A 266 10.71 19.27 -11.19
CA CYS A 266 12.05 18.76 -11.48
C CYS A 266 12.24 18.46 -12.97
N GLN A 267 11.26 17.85 -13.62
CA GLN A 267 11.33 17.35 -15.00
C GLN A 267 11.07 18.42 -16.06
N GLY A 268 10.43 19.53 -15.70
CA GLY A 268 10.10 20.60 -16.62
C GLY A 268 8.62 20.96 -16.55
N PHE A 269 8.22 21.76 -15.55
CA PHE A 269 6.84 22.13 -15.30
C PHE A 269 6.20 22.78 -16.53
N ASN A 270 5.11 22.21 -17.07
CA ASN A 270 4.52 22.67 -18.33
C ASN A 270 3.15 23.38 -18.14
N GLY A 271 2.70 23.55 -16.90
CA GLY A 271 1.47 24.26 -16.57
C GLY A 271 1.54 25.79 -16.68
N CYS A 272 0.39 26.43 -16.44
CA CYS A 272 0.23 27.87 -16.31
C CYS A 272 0.43 28.35 -14.86
N LEU A 273 0.23 29.66 -14.61
CA LEU A 273 0.32 30.22 -13.26
C LEU A 273 -0.72 29.64 -12.29
N ASP A 274 -1.92 29.33 -12.78
CA ASP A 274 -2.98 28.80 -11.92
C ASP A 274 -2.71 27.34 -11.53
N ASP A 275 -2.19 26.52 -12.46
CA ASP A 275 -1.72 25.15 -12.17
C ASP A 275 -0.61 25.16 -11.11
N TYR A 276 0.37 26.07 -11.26
CA TYR A 276 1.46 26.21 -10.30
C TYR A 276 0.94 26.63 -8.91
N ARG A 277 -0.05 27.54 -8.87
CA ARG A 277 -0.69 27.97 -7.62
C ARG A 277 -1.49 26.86 -6.96
N GLN A 278 -2.12 25.99 -7.75
CA GLN A 278 -2.83 24.83 -7.25
C GLN A 278 -1.86 23.87 -6.56
N GLY A 279 -0.70 23.58 -7.18
CA GLY A 279 0.36 22.80 -6.54
C GLY A 279 0.83 23.40 -5.19
N LEU A 280 1.02 24.72 -5.13
CA LEU A 280 1.35 25.40 -3.86
C LEU A 280 0.21 25.38 -2.83
N LYS A 281 -1.05 25.36 -3.28
CA LYS A 281 -2.23 25.27 -2.42
C LYS A 281 -2.30 23.90 -1.73
N ILE A 282 -1.96 22.83 -2.43
CA ILE A 282 -1.86 21.48 -1.86
C ILE A 282 -0.92 21.50 -0.65
N ARG A 283 0.28 22.09 -0.81
CA ARG A 283 1.25 22.18 0.29
C ARG A 283 0.78 23.05 1.47
N ASP A 284 -0.02 24.09 1.22
CA ASP A 284 -0.64 24.88 2.29
C ASP A 284 -1.69 24.08 3.08
N ILE A 285 -2.48 23.23 2.41
CA ILE A 285 -3.45 22.34 3.07
C ILE A 285 -2.70 21.36 3.98
N ILE A 286 -1.64 20.73 3.43
CA ILE A 286 -0.77 19.81 4.18
C ILE A 286 -0.17 20.51 5.42
N ASP A 287 0.33 21.75 5.26
CA ASP A 287 0.92 22.53 6.36
C ASP A 287 -0.06 22.76 7.50
N ARG A 288 -1.30 23.13 7.18
CA ARG A 288 -2.36 23.35 8.17
C ARG A 288 -2.73 22.07 8.91
N VAL A 289 -2.78 20.93 8.20
CA VAL A 289 -3.02 19.62 8.82
C VAL A 289 -1.88 19.28 9.77
N ILE A 290 -0.62 19.48 9.37
CA ILE A 290 0.57 19.26 10.20
C ILE A 290 0.52 20.11 11.48
N ASP A 291 0.15 21.39 11.36
CA ASP A 291 0.06 22.32 12.47
C ASP A 291 -0.98 21.89 13.50
N GLN A 292 -2.14 21.40 13.04
CA GLN A 292 -3.25 20.97 13.89
C GLN A 292 -3.10 19.52 14.42
N SER A 293 -2.28 18.70 13.77
CA SER A 293 -2.05 17.31 14.16
C SER A 293 -1.34 17.18 15.51
N ASP A 294 -1.58 16.06 16.19
CA ASP A 294 -0.80 15.69 17.37
C ASP A 294 0.66 15.43 17.02
N ALA A 295 1.53 15.35 18.03
CA ALA A 295 2.98 15.25 17.82
C ALA A 295 3.39 14.02 16.98
N THR A 296 2.70 12.89 17.13
CA THR A 296 3.03 11.63 16.44
C THR A 296 2.65 11.74 14.97
N THR A 297 1.40 12.13 14.68
CA THR A 297 0.93 12.31 13.31
C THR A 297 1.69 13.42 12.59
N ARG A 298 2.02 14.51 13.30
CA ARG A 298 2.85 15.59 12.77
C ARG A 298 4.23 15.09 12.31
N GLU A 299 4.90 14.30 13.16
CA GLU A 299 6.23 13.75 12.83
C GLU A 299 6.17 12.84 11.61
N LYS A 300 5.17 11.94 11.55
CA LYS A 300 4.93 11.09 10.37
C LYS A 300 4.74 11.88 9.09
N LEU A 301 3.86 12.89 9.11
CA LEU A 301 3.56 13.72 7.95
C LEU A 301 4.78 14.50 7.49
N LEU A 302 5.53 15.10 8.42
CA LEU A 302 6.76 15.82 8.11
C LEU A 302 7.82 14.89 7.51
N ARG A 303 7.95 13.66 8.01
CA ARG A 303 8.87 12.67 7.46
C ARG A 303 8.50 12.29 6.04
N PHE A 304 7.21 12.04 5.77
CA PHE A 304 6.73 11.66 4.45
C PHE A 304 7.04 12.71 3.38
N ILE A 305 6.77 13.99 3.68
CA ILE A 305 6.99 15.08 2.70
C ILE A 305 8.43 15.60 2.65
N ALA A 306 9.33 15.10 3.51
CA ALA A 306 10.66 15.69 3.68
C ALA A 306 11.50 15.68 2.39
N GLU A 307 11.45 14.58 1.64
CA GLU A 307 12.17 14.47 0.38
C GLU A 307 11.61 15.42 -0.68
N SER A 308 10.29 15.42 -0.89
CA SER A 308 9.61 16.33 -1.82
C SER A 308 9.88 17.79 -1.46
N ASP A 309 9.83 18.16 -0.17
CA ASP A 309 10.15 19.51 0.29
C ASP A 309 11.63 19.87 -0.01
N ALA A 310 12.57 18.94 0.21
CA ALA A 310 13.99 19.15 -0.08
C ALA A 310 14.27 19.31 -1.59
N LEU A 311 13.64 18.48 -2.43
CA LEU A 311 13.71 18.56 -3.88
C LEU A 311 13.14 19.88 -4.38
N PHE A 312 11.95 20.26 -3.92
CA PHE A 312 11.32 21.51 -4.32
C PHE A 312 12.16 22.73 -3.95
N ARG A 313 12.76 22.75 -2.75
CA ARG A 313 13.73 23.81 -2.36
C ARG A 313 14.86 23.95 -3.36
N CYS A 314 15.39 22.84 -3.87
CA CYS A 314 16.46 22.87 -4.88
C CYS A 314 15.98 23.38 -6.24
N GLN A 315 14.67 23.32 -6.52
CA GLN A 315 14.09 23.83 -7.76
C GLN A 315 13.76 25.32 -7.71
N LEU A 316 13.63 25.94 -6.54
CA LEU A 316 13.21 27.34 -6.44
C LEU A 316 14.31 28.34 -6.86
N ILE A 317 13.94 29.28 -7.72
CA ILE A 317 14.73 30.47 -8.08
C ILE A 317 13.94 31.74 -7.75
N GLU A 318 14.61 32.90 -7.72
CA GLU A 318 13.98 34.19 -7.42
C GLU A 318 13.28 34.25 -6.05
N THR A 319 13.87 33.57 -5.06
CA THR A 319 13.36 33.38 -3.69
C THR A 319 13.23 34.66 -2.85
N THR A 320 13.54 35.83 -3.42
CA THR A 320 13.29 37.14 -2.80
C THR A 320 11.86 37.63 -3.00
N ARG A 321 11.08 36.98 -3.88
CA ARG A 321 9.69 37.32 -4.18
C ARG A 321 8.76 36.22 -3.70
N GLN A 322 7.60 36.61 -3.19
CA GLN A 322 6.55 35.68 -2.74
C GLN A 322 5.48 35.54 -3.82
N MET A 323 5.04 34.31 -4.09
CA MET A 323 3.92 34.06 -4.97
C MET A 323 2.63 34.67 -4.42
N PRO A 324 1.87 35.46 -5.20
CA PRO A 324 0.70 36.15 -4.67
C PRO A 324 -0.39 35.14 -4.33
N THR A 325 -0.86 35.19 -3.08
CA THR A 325 -1.98 34.39 -2.56
C THR A 325 -3.31 35.15 -2.73
N GLU A 326 -4.41 34.41 -2.88
CA GLU A 326 -5.76 34.99 -2.88
C GLU A 326 -6.24 35.36 -1.48
N SER A 327 -5.67 34.73 -0.44
CA SER A 327 -5.91 35.03 0.97
C SER A 327 -4.78 35.91 1.54
N SER A 328 -5.15 37.12 1.97
CA SER A 328 -4.25 38.16 2.46
C SER A 328 -4.03 38.15 3.98
N ASN A 329 -4.41 37.06 4.67
CA ASN A 329 -4.40 36.97 6.13
C ASN A 329 -3.37 36.00 6.74
N ASP A 330 -2.45 35.45 5.95
CA ASP A 330 -1.36 34.61 6.47
C ASP A 330 -0.28 35.48 7.15
N SER A 331 -0.61 35.92 8.36
CA SER A 331 0.33 36.43 9.36
C SER A 331 1.08 35.28 10.05
N ALA A 332 1.54 34.29 9.26
CA ALA A 332 2.30 33.18 9.80
C ALA A 332 3.67 33.67 10.27
N ARG A 333 4.01 33.35 11.54
CA ARG A 333 5.29 33.70 12.19
C ARG A 333 6.52 33.09 11.51
N ASN A 334 6.35 32.22 10.52
CA ASN A 334 7.42 31.63 9.71
C ASN A 334 7.10 31.77 8.22
N PRO A 335 8.04 32.26 7.40
CA PRO A 335 7.86 32.28 5.96
C PRO A 335 7.85 30.85 5.39
N ARG A 336 6.71 30.46 4.81
CA ARG A 336 6.53 29.17 4.10
C ARG A 336 7.41 29.12 2.87
N PHE A 337 8.49 28.34 2.88
CA PHE A 337 9.51 28.37 1.81
C PHE A 337 8.94 28.13 0.40
N TRP A 338 7.92 27.27 0.25
CA TRP A 338 7.31 26.94 -1.05
C TRP A 338 6.58 28.11 -1.68
N ARG A 339 6.29 29.17 -0.92
CA ARG A 339 5.73 30.42 -1.43
C ARG A 339 6.80 31.39 -1.95
N TRP A 340 8.08 31.12 -1.74
CA TRP A 340 9.17 32.03 -2.11
C TRP A 340 9.92 31.53 -3.33
N GLY A 341 9.76 32.26 -4.44
CA GLY A 341 10.34 31.93 -5.73
C GLY A 341 9.40 31.16 -6.67
N VAL A 342 9.99 30.69 -7.77
CA VAL A 342 9.34 29.88 -8.79
C VAL A 342 10.26 28.73 -9.18
N ALA A 343 9.71 27.59 -9.62
CA ALA A 343 10.48 26.46 -10.12
C ALA A 343 11.39 26.89 -11.29
N ARG A 344 12.65 26.46 -11.29
CA ARG A 344 13.65 26.87 -12.26
C ARG A 344 13.39 26.34 -13.67
N ASN A 345 12.87 25.12 -13.76
CA ASN A 345 12.59 24.44 -15.02
C ASN A 345 11.13 24.66 -15.45
N HIS A 346 10.66 25.91 -15.46
CA HIS A 346 9.29 26.20 -15.87
C HIS A 346 9.17 26.46 -17.37
N GLY A 347 8.09 25.95 -17.96
CA GLY A 347 7.76 26.08 -19.36
C GLY A 347 7.32 27.49 -19.76
N SER A 348 7.10 27.66 -21.06
CA SER A 348 6.76 28.96 -21.65
C SER A 348 5.44 29.55 -21.15
N MET A 349 4.48 28.71 -20.75
CA MET A 349 3.17 29.13 -20.25
C MET A 349 3.28 29.85 -18.91
N LEU A 350 3.83 29.18 -17.88
CA LEU A 350 4.08 29.81 -16.58
C LEU A 350 4.91 31.09 -16.72
N ARG A 351 5.99 31.07 -17.51
CA ARG A 351 6.82 32.26 -17.75
C ARG A 351 6.01 33.43 -18.29
N ARG A 352 5.16 33.19 -19.29
CA ARG A 352 4.32 34.22 -19.91
C ARG A 352 3.34 34.83 -18.90
N ASP A 353 2.74 34.00 -18.06
CA ASP A 353 1.77 34.47 -17.08
C ASP A 353 2.44 35.26 -15.94
N LEU A 354 3.64 34.83 -15.52
CA LEU A 354 4.49 35.60 -14.60
C LEU A 354 4.86 36.98 -15.18
N ILE A 355 5.26 37.06 -16.45
CA ILE A 355 5.51 38.35 -17.14
C ILE A 355 4.25 39.23 -17.11
N ARG A 356 3.09 38.69 -17.49
CA ARG A 356 1.82 39.42 -17.51
C ARG A 356 1.41 39.95 -16.13
N ARG A 357 1.75 39.22 -15.08
CA ARG A 357 1.50 39.61 -13.68
C ARG A 357 2.59 40.52 -13.11
N GLY A 358 3.58 40.92 -13.91
CA GLY A 358 4.65 41.81 -13.48
C GLY A 358 5.71 41.15 -12.60
N TRP A 359 5.78 39.82 -12.56
CA TRP A 359 6.72 39.07 -11.72
C TRP A 359 8.19 39.41 -11.98
N TYR A 360 8.56 39.77 -13.22
CA TYR A 360 9.92 40.19 -13.58
C TYR A 360 10.09 41.71 -13.64
N SER A 361 9.04 42.48 -13.32
CA SER A 361 9.17 43.93 -13.25
C SER A 361 9.94 44.29 -11.99
N TYR A 362 10.86 45.25 -12.09
CA TYR A 362 11.60 45.78 -10.96
C TYR A 362 10.60 46.52 -10.06
N GLN A 363 10.40 46.05 -8.83
CA GLN A 363 9.76 46.85 -7.79
C GLN A 363 10.89 47.59 -7.06
N PRO A 364 10.88 48.95 -7.04
CA PRO A 364 11.95 49.75 -6.44
C PRO A 364 12.06 49.61 -4.93
#